data_AF-A0A511QIR3-F1
#
_entry.id   AF-A0A511QIR3-F1
#
_cell.length_a   1.000
_cell.length_b   1.000
_cell.length_c   1.000
_cell.angle_alpha   90.00
_cell.angle_beta   90.00
_cell.angle_gamma   90.00
#
_symmetry.space_group_name_H-M   'P 1'
#
loop_
_entity.id
_entity.type
_entity.pdbx_description
1 polymer ?
#
loop_
_entity_poly.entity_id
_entity_poly.type
_entity_poly.pdbx_seq_one_letter_code
_entity_poly.pdbx_strand_id
1 'polypeptide(L)' 'MNKPKPKTLEYPIIEAFRLNGRWVYPSEKTIHLLPVQTAFLIQNGKIGPAIEAKVSSKSTQREDK' A
#
# COMPACT_ATOMS: atom_id res chain seq x y z
N MET A 1 -21.82 1.35 -20.32
CA MET A 1 -20.44 0.79 -20.28
C MET A 1 -19.99 0.69 -18.83
N ASN A 2 -20.06 -0.50 -18.21
CA ASN A 2 -19.52 -0.71 -16.87
C ASN A 2 -17.99 -0.83 -16.98
N LYS A 3 -17.26 0.25 -16.72
CA LYS A 3 -15.80 0.18 -16.60
C LYS A 3 -15.47 -0.69 -15.38
N PRO A 4 -14.64 -1.73 -15.48
CA PRO A 4 -14.22 -2.50 -14.31
C PRO A 4 -13.49 -1.54 -13.36
N LYS A 5 -13.97 -1.45 -12.13
CA LYS A 5 -13.28 -0.67 -11.09
C LYS A 5 -11.89 -1.30 -10.90
N PRO A 6 -10.81 -0.51 -10.96
CA PRO A 6 -9.47 -1.05 -10.84
C PRO A 6 -9.31 -1.64 -9.42
N LYS A 7 -8.89 -2.91 -9.35
CA LYS A 7 -8.66 -3.60 -8.08
C LYS A 7 -7.34 -3.13 -7.48
N THR A 8 -7.39 -2.67 -6.24
CA THR A 8 -6.19 -2.40 -5.44
C THR A 8 -5.59 -3.72 -4.98
N LEU A 9 -4.26 -3.77 -4.91
CA LEU A 9 -3.49 -4.87 -4.33
C LEU A 9 -2.79 -4.38 -3.06
N GLU A 10 -2.40 -5.32 -2.20
CA GLU A 10 -1.64 -5.04 -0.99
C GLU A 10 -0.15 -5.11 -1.28
N TYR A 11 0.61 -4.13 -0.80
CA TYR A 11 2.06 -4.04 -0.99
C TYR A 11 2.74 -3.83 0.37
N PRO A 12 3.83 -4.55 0.68
CA PRO A 12 4.58 -4.35 1.91
C PRO A 12 5.39 -3.05 1.83
N ILE A 13 5.36 -2.26 2.90
CA ILE A 13 6.10 -1.00 3.01
C ILE A 13 7.50 -1.31 3.50
N ILE A 14 8.52 -0.96 2.71
CA ILE A 14 9.93 -1.22 3.04
C ILE A 14 10.54 0.04 3.67
N GLU A 15 10.26 1.20 3.11
CA GLU A 15 10.83 2.47 3.55
C GLU A 15 9.72 3.54 3.66
N ALA A 16 9.95 4.59 4.44
CA ALA A 16 8.99 5.69 4.53
C ALA A 16 8.95 6.49 3.22
N PHE A 17 7.76 6.86 2.76
CA PHE A 17 7.56 7.65 1.55
C PHE A 17 6.32 8.53 1.63
N ARG A 18 6.23 9.50 0.70
CA ARG A 18 5.07 10.38 0.59
C ARG A 18 4.21 9.97 -0.59
N LEU A 19 2.93 9.74 -0.34
CA LEU A 19 1.93 9.36 -1.33
C LEU A 19 0.74 10.30 -1.24
N ASN A 20 0.41 10.99 -2.33
CA ASN A 20 -0.70 11.96 -2.39
C ASN A 20 -0.70 12.95 -1.21
N GLY A 21 0.50 13.41 -0.81
CA GLY A 21 0.66 14.35 0.30
C GLY A 21 0.68 13.72 1.70
N ARG A 22 0.27 12.46 1.86
CA ARG A 22 0.33 11.70 3.13
C ARG A 22 1.66 10.97 3.27
N TRP A 23 2.23 10.98 4.47
CA TRP A 23 3.35 10.11 4.82
C TRP A 23 2.87 8.68 5.09
N VAL A 24 3.58 7.73 4.50
CA VAL A 24 3.39 6.28 4.68
C VAL A 24 4.65 5.75 5.34
N TYR A 25 4.48 5.00 6.42
CA TYR A 25 5.59 4.50 7.24
C TYR A 25 5.64 2.96 7.25
N PRO A 26 6.84 2.35 7.34
CA PRO A 26 6.97 0.90 7.48
C PRO A 26 6.21 0.33 8.68
N SER A 27 5.94 1.13 9.71
CA SER A 27 5.13 0.76 10.87
C SER A 27 3.69 0.34 10.50
N GLU A 28 3.15 0.82 9.38
CA GLU A 28 1.83 0.43 8.85
C GLU A 28 1.86 -0.98 8.21
N LYS A 29 3.06 -1.56 8.01
CA LYS A 29 3.35 -2.87 7.41
C LYS A 29 3.02 -2.97 5.92
N THR A 30 1.79 -2.66 5.53
CA THR A 30 1.32 -2.78 4.16
C THR A 30 0.44 -1.60 3.72
N ILE A 31 0.32 -1.40 2.42
CA ILE A 31 -0.51 -0.36 1.81
C ILE A 31 -1.30 -0.90 0.62
N HIS A 32 -2.53 -0.43 0.44
CA HIS A 32 -3.40 -0.82 -0.67
C HIS A 32 -3.28 0.21 -1.80
N LEU A 33 -2.76 -0.23 -2.95
CA LEU A 33 -2.52 0.65 -4.10
C LEU A 33 -2.96 0.01 -5.41
N LEU A 34 -3.22 0.84 -6.41
CA LEU A 34 -3.42 0.37 -7.77
C LEU A 34 -2.06 -0.04 -8.36
N PRO A 35 -1.96 -1.17 -9.08
CA PRO A 35 -0.70 -1.58 -9.71
C PRO A 35 -0.08 -0.51 -10.64
N VAL A 36 -0.92 0.31 -11.27
CA VAL A 36 -0.50 1.41 -12.12
C VAL A 36 0.26 2.50 -11.34
N GLN A 37 0.00 2.64 -10.03
CA GLN A 37 0.60 3.65 -9.16
C GLN A 37 1.82 3.11 -8.40
N THR A 38 2.17 1.83 -8.49
CA THR A 38 3.22 1.21 -7.65
C THR A 38 4.56 1.02 -8.34
N ALA A 39 4.63 1.11 -9.67
CA ALA A 39 5.86 0.85 -10.43
C ALA A 39 7.06 1.67 -9.91
N PHE A 40 6.88 2.97 -9.70
CA PHE A 40 7.95 3.85 -9.20
C PHE A 40 8.32 3.58 -7.73
N LEU A 41 7.35 3.17 -6.91
CA LEU A 41 7.60 2.85 -5.50
C LEU A 41 8.39 1.55 -5.35
N ILE A 42 8.12 0.56 -6.21
CA ILE A 42 8.87 -0.70 -6.27
C ILE A 42 10.28 -0.44 -6.79
N GLN A 43 10.43 0.32 -7.88
CA GLN A 43 11.75 0.66 -8.43
C GLN A 43 12.63 1.43 -7.45
N ASN A 44 12.04 2.33 -6.66
CA ASN A 44 12.76 3.10 -5.64
C ASN A 44 12.95 2.33 -4.33
N GLY A 45 12.53 1.07 -4.24
CA GLY A 45 12.64 0.25 -3.03
C GLY A 45 11.78 0.72 -1.85
N LYS A 46 10.77 1.56 -2.09
CA LYS A 46 9.87 2.06 -1.04
C LYS A 46 8.84 1.02 -0.61
N ILE A 47 8.38 0.20 -1.56
CA ILE A 47 7.47 -0.92 -1.31
C ILE A 47 7.98 -2.19 -2.01
N GLY A 48 7.61 -3.35 -1.49
CA GLY A 48 7.92 -4.64 -2.12
C GLY A 48 6.87 -5.06 -3.18
N PRO A 49 7.00 -6.27 -3.75
CA PRO A 49 6.04 -6.81 -4.70
C PRO A 49 4.65 -7.01 -4.08
N ALA A 50 3.62 -7.04 -4.93
CA ALA A 50 2.24 -7.24 -4.49
C ALA A 50 2.08 -8.59 -3.79
N ILE A 51 1.39 -8.56 -2.65
CA ILE A 51 0.96 -9.75 -1.93
C ILE A 51 -0.48 -10.03 -2.38
N GLU A 52 -0.73 -11.18 -3.01
CA GLU A 52 -2.11 -11.63 -3.24
C GLU A 52 -2.78 -11.74 -1.87
N ALA A 53 -3.82 -10.95 -1.65
CA ALA A 53 -4.54 -10.84 -0.39
C ALA A 53 -5.24 -12.16 -0.02
N LYS A 54 -4.45 -13.12 0.45
CA LYS A 54 -4.90 -14.20 1.32
C LYS A 54 -4.50 -13.74 2.71
N VAL A 55 -5.46 -13.14 3.43
CA VAL A 55 -5.38 -12.84 4.86
C VAL A 55 -4.46 -11.67 5.25
N SER A 56 -4.93 -10.44 5.18
CA SER A 56 -4.48 -9.39 6.12
C SER A 56 -5.57 -8.35 6.37
N SER A 57 -6.69 -8.85 6.89
CA SER A 57 -7.66 -8.01 7.58
C SER A 57 -7.10 -7.63 8.94
N LYS A 58 -6.27 -6.58 9.03
CA LYS A 58 -6.16 -5.80 10.28
C LYS A 58 -5.70 -4.36 10.04
N SER A 59 -6.63 -3.55 9.53
CA SER A 59 -6.71 -2.15 9.94
C SER A 59 -7.17 -2.09 11.41
N THR A 60 -6.78 -1.03 12.12
CA THR A 60 -6.96 -0.70 13.57
C THR A 60 -5.65 -0.95 14.34
N GLN A 61 -4.94 0.08 14.80
CA GLN A 61 -5.44 0.96 15.88
C GLN A 61 -4.79 2.35 15.85
N ARG A 62 -5.65 3.39 15.86
CA ARG A 62 -5.36 4.66 16.52
C ARG A 62 -5.62 4.47 18.02
N GLU A 63 -4.70 4.90 18.87
CA GLU A 63 -4.85 5.36 20.28
C GLU A 63 -3.40 5.58 20.76
N ASP A 64 -2.86 6.79 20.94
CA ASP A 64 -3.29 7.90 21.82
C ASP A 64 -3.48 7.48 23.27
N LYS A 65 -2.40 7.53 24.05
CA LYS A 65 -2.40 8.19 25.37
C LYS A 65 -0.98 8.42 25.89
#